data_AF-Q56WR3-F1
#
_entry.id   AF-Q56WR3-F1
#
_cell.length_a   1.000
_cell.length_b   1.000
_cell.length_c   1.000
_cell.angle_alpha   90.00
_cell.angle_beta   90.00
_cell.angle_gamma   90.00
#
_symmetry.space_group_name_H-M   'P 1'
#
loop_
_entity.id
_entity.type
_entity.pdbx_description
1 polymer ?
#
loop_
_entity_poly.entity_id
_entity_poly.type
_entity_poly.pdbx_seq_one_letter_code
_entity_poly.pdbx_strand_id
1 'polypeptide(L)'
;MEEDLSILKEFFIADGEGLPRSLVEQEAKQAKEILDLYSLESDMLIQMLMTASELINMGVSSEQRRLEDAQTLVRVLCHKKDRNASKFLKRQYELPMSTEYEDVTLNLPALSEIVRSTSTHWSTASQNSFSSIKKKIQEATSEIRNNSGW
;
A
#
# COMPACT_ATOMS: atom_id res chain seq x y z
N MET A 1 6.48 -15.92 -4.99
CA MET A 1 5.70 -15.33 -3.88
C MET A 1 5.08 -16.41 -3.01
N GLU A 2 4.36 -17.37 -3.59
CA GLU A 2 3.76 -18.50 -2.85
C GLU A 2 4.85 -19.40 -2.25
N GLU A 3 5.89 -19.70 -3.04
CA GLU A 3 7.07 -20.43 -2.56
C GLU A 3 7.80 -19.66 -1.46
N ASP A 4 7.98 -18.35 -1.63
CA ASP A 4 8.62 -17.49 -0.62
C ASP A 4 7.85 -17.51 0.71
N LEU A 5 6.51 -17.46 0.66
CA LEU A 5 5.67 -17.60 1.85
C LEU A 5 5.83 -18.99 2.48
N SER A 6 5.93 -20.04 1.66
CA SER A 6 6.19 -21.39 2.15
C SER A 6 7.54 -21.48 2.87
N ILE A 7 8.60 -20.92 2.29
CA ILE A 7 9.93 -20.87 2.89
C ILE A 7 9.88 -20.09 4.21
N LEU A 8 9.20 -18.93 4.24
CA LEU A 8 9.07 -18.13 5.46
C LEU A 8 8.32 -18.88 6.57
N LYS A 9 7.28 -19.65 6.22
CA LYS A 9 6.56 -20.48 7.18
C LYS A 9 7.46 -21.58 7.75
N GLU A 10 8.17 -22.32 6.90
CA GLU A 10 9.09 -23.35 7.36
C GLU A 10 10.23 -22.76 8.20
N PHE A 11 10.70 -21.55 7.89
CA PHE A 11 11.67 -20.82 8.72
C PHE A 11 11.17 -20.60 10.16
N PHE A 12 9.90 -20.22 10.36
CA PHE A 12 9.34 -20.04 11.70
C PHE A 12 9.04 -21.37 12.42
N ILE A 13 8.77 -22.43 11.67
CA ILE A 13 8.55 -23.79 12.22
C ILE A 13 9.88 -24.39 12.66
N ALA A 14 10.97 -24.09 11.95
CA ALA A 14 12.33 -24.50 12.24
C ALA A 14 12.45 -26.01 12.55
N ASP A 15 11.95 -26.86 11.64
CA ASP A 15 11.94 -28.34 11.77
C ASP A 15 11.36 -28.88 13.09
N GLY A 16 10.46 -28.11 13.73
CA GLY A 16 9.81 -28.46 14.98
C GLY A 16 10.46 -27.86 16.24
N GLU A 17 11.58 -27.17 16.11
CA GLU A 17 12.22 -26.41 17.21
C GLU A 17 11.63 -25.00 17.37
N GLY A 18 10.84 -24.53 16.39
CA GLY A 18 10.25 -23.20 16.35
C GLY A 18 8.80 -23.13 16.83
N LEU A 19 8.01 -22.28 16.19
CA LEU A 19 6.60 -22.09 16.51
C LEU A 19 5.75 -23.30 16.07
N PRO A 20 4.65 -23.62 16.80
CA PRO A 20 3.73 -24.66 16.36
C PRO A 20 3.21 -24.37 14.94
N ARG A 21 3.23 -25.39 14.07
CA ARG A 21 2.75 -25.26 12.68
C ARG A 21 1.36 -24.65 12.62
N SER A 22 0.43 -25.05 13.50
CA SER A 22 -0.93 -24.49 13.55
C SER A 22 -0.94 -22.98 13.79
N LEU A 23 -0.07 -22.45 14.65
CA LEU A 23 0.06 -21.02 14.89
C LEU A 23 0.64 -20.31 13.67
N VAL A 24 1.69 -20.86 13.07
CA VAL A 24 2.29 -20.28 11.85
C VAL A 24 1.29 -20.23 10.70
N GLU A 25 0.51 -21.29 10.49
CA GLU A 25 -0.56 -21.33 9.50
C GLU A 25 -1.64 -20.28 9.77
N GLN A 26 -2.02 -20.11 11.04
CA GLN A 26 -3.00 -19.11 11.45
C GLN A 26 -2.51 -17.68 11.17
N GLU A 27 -1.28 -17.37 11.54
CA GLU A 27 -0.70 -16.04 11.32
C GLU A 27 -0.42 -15.76 9.83
N ALA A 28 -0.10 -16.79 9.04
CA ALA A 28 0.12 -16.67 7.61
C ALA A 28 -1.18 -16.55 6.79
N LYS A 29 -2.34 -16.80 7.41
CA LYS A 29 -3.63 -16.87 6.71
C LYS A 29 -3.91 -15.63 5.86
N GLN A 30 -3.79 -14.45 6.45
CA GLN A 30 -4.09 -13.20 5.73
C GLN A 30 -3.11 -12.95 4.56
N ALA A 31 -1.83 -13.28 4.74
CA ALA A 31 -0.84 -13.16 3.68
C ALA A 31 -1.17 -14.12 2.52
N LYS A 32 -1.55 -15.36 2.83
CA LYS A 32 -1.96 -16.35 1.83
C LYS A 32 -3.17 -15.88 1.05
N GLU A 33 -4.19 -15.39 1.74
CA GLU A 33 -5.41 -14.87 1.11
C GLU A 33 -5.12 -13.66 0.19
N ILE A 34 -4.19 -12.77 0.57
CA ILE A 34 -3.73 -11.68 -0.31
C ILE A 34 -3.01 -12.24 -1.56
N LEU A 35 -2.13 -13.23 -1.40
CA LEU A 35 -1.46 -13.87 -2.54
C LEU A 35 -2.45 -14.55 -3.50
N ASP A 36 -3.52 -15.14 -2.97
CA ASP A 36 -4.58 -15.71 -3.78
C ASP A 36 -5.27 -14.63 -4.65
N LEU A 37 -5.45 -13.41 -4.14
CA LEU A 37 -5.91 -12.27 -4.94
C LEU A 37 -4.93 -11.91 -6.07
N TYR A 38 -3.61 -11.98 -5.83
CA TYR A 38 -2.61 -11.73 -6.88
C TYR A 38 -2.66 -12.77 -8.00
N SER A 39 -3.15 -13.98 -7.73
CA SER A 39 -3.33 -15.03 -8.74
C SER A 39 -4.53 -14.79 -9.66
N LEU A 40 -5.46 -13.91 -9.29
CA LEU A 40 -6.65 -13.61 -10.09
C LEU A 40 -6.33 -12.70 -11.28
N GLU A 41 -7.13 -12.75 -12.34
CA GLU A 41 -7.02 -11.81 -13.46
C GLU A 41 -7.43 -10.38 -13.04
N SER A 42 -6.79 -9.37 -13.62
CA SER A 42 -7.05 -7.96 -13.29
C SER A 42 -8.51 -7.57 -13.50
N ASP A 43 -9.16 -8.08 -14.56
CA ASP A 43 -10.55 -7.74 -14.86
C ASP A 43 -11.50 -8.27 -13.77
N MET A 44 -11.23 -9.45 -13.23
CA MET A 44 -11.99 -10.00 -12.11
C MET A 44 -11.78 -9.18 -10.83
N LEU A 45 -10.54 -8.80 -10.52
CA LEU A 45 -10.24 -7.92 -9.37
C LEU A 45 -10.93 -6.55 -9.50
N ILE A 46 -11.01 -6.00 -10.71
CA ILE A 46 -11.74 -4.75 -10.99
C ILE A 46 -13.23 -4.92 -10.73
N GLN A 47 -13.83 -6.02 -11.20
CA GLN A 47 -15.25 -6.30 -10.93
C GLN A 47 -15.52 -6.43 -9.43
N MET A 48 -14.68 -7.18 -8.70
CA MET A 48 -14.77 -7.30 -7.25
C MET A 48 -14.70 -5.93 -6.57
N LEU A 49 -13.81 -5.04 -7.03
CA LEU A 49 -13.68 -3.68 -6.48
C LEU A 49 -14.92 -2.83 -6.74
N MET A 50 -15.52 -2.92 -7.93
CA MET A 50 -16.75 -2.21 -8.26
C MET A 50 -17.89 -2.66 -7.34
N THR A 51 -18.09 -3.97 -7.20
CA THR A 51 -19.12 -4.54 -6.31
C THR A 51 -18.88 -4.15 -4.85
N ALA A 52 -17.64 -4.24 -4.36
CA ALA A 52 -17.31 -3.84 -2.99
C ALA A 52 -17.58 -2.34 -2.74
N SER A 53 -17.28 -1.49 -3.72
CA SER A 53 -17.53 -0.04 -3.64
C SER A 53 -19.02 0.29 -3.63
N GLU A 54 -19.84 -0.42 -4.41
CA GLU A 54 -21.30 -0.28 -4.41
C GLU A 54 -21.91 -0.65 -3.05
N LEU A 55 -21.46 -1.77 -2.45
CA LEU A 55 -21.93 -2.20 -1.14
C LEU A 55 -21.61 -1.18 -0.03
N ILE A 56 -20.43 -0.55 -0.08
CA ILE A 56 -20.06 0.54 0.83
C ILE A 56 -21.01 1.73 0.65
N ASN A 57 -21.29 2.12 -0.60
CA ASN A 57 -22.21 3.22 -0.88
C ASN A 57 -23.65 2.94 -0.43
N MET A 58 -24.06 1.68 -0.40
CA MET A 58 -25.37 1.25 0.10
C MET A 58 -25.43 1.15 1.64
N GLY A 59 -24.36 1.51 2.34
CA GLY A 59 -24.32 1.48 3.82
C GLY A 59 -24.34 0.07 4.40
N VAL A 60 -24.06 -0.95 3.59
CA VAL A 60 -23.87 -2.32 4.07
C VAL A 60 -22.48 -2.36 4.70
N SER A 61 -22.37 -1.98 5.98
CA SER A 61 -21.11 -2.12 6.71
C SER A 61 -20.82 -3.61 6.86
N SER A 62 -19.78 -4.07 6.17
CA SER A 62 -19.15 -5.32 6.58
C SER A 62 -18.34 -4.98 7.83
N GLU A 63 -18.92 -5.25 9.00
CA GLU A 63 -18.25 -5.11 10.30
C GLU A 63 -16.91 -5.89 10.37
N GLN A 64 -16.69 -6.81 9.42
CA GLN A 64 -15.42 -7.47 9.18
C GLN A 64 -14.66 -6.84 8.01
N ARG A 65 -13.41 -6.42 8.26
CA ARG A 65 -12.39 -6.18 7.22
C ARG A 65 -12.10 -7.48 6.46
N ARG A 66 -12.97 -7.82 5.51
CA ARG A 66 -12.83 -8.98 4.62
C ARG A 66 -11.78 -8.65 3.55
N LEU A 67 -11.16 -9.68 2.97
CA LEU A 67 -10.17 -9.51 1.88
C LEU A 67 -10.75 -8.87 0.63
N GLU A 68 -12.07 -8.97 0.50
CA GLU A 68 -12.91 -8.37 -0.53
C GLU A 68 -13.18 -6.88 -0.25
N ASP A 69 -12.63 -6.32 0.84
CA ASP A 69 -12.70 -4.90 1.14
C ASP A 69 -12.06 -4.10 -0.01
N ALA A 70 -12.78 -3.07 -0.45
CA ALA A 70 -12.37 -2.21 -1.56
C ALA A 70 -10.95 -1.67 -1.35
N GLN A 71 -10.56 -1.37 -0.10
CA GLN A 71 -9.21 -0.89 0.21
C GLN A 71 -8.11 -1.92 -0.09
N THR A 72 -8.36 -3.21 0.19
CA THR A 72 -7.43 -4.29 -0.12
C THR A 72 -7.33 -4.48 -1.63
N LEU A 73 -8.46 -4.50 -2.33
CA LEU A 73 -8.50 -4.67 -3.78
C LEU A 73 -7.80 -3.54 -4.53
N VAL A 74 -7.98 -2.28 -4.11
CA VAL A 74 -7.22 -1.13 -4.66
C VAL A 74 -5.72 -1.35 -4.49
N ARG A 75 -5.27 -1.77 -3.29
CA ARG A 75 -3.84 -2.00 -3.03
C ARG A 75 -3.28 -3.13 -3.88
N VAL A 76 -4.00 -4.24 -4.03
CA VAL A 76 -3.59 -5.36 -4.90
C VAL A 76 -3.47 -4.88 -6.35
N LEU A 77 -4.50 -4.21 -6.87
CA LEU A 77 -4.50 -3.67 -8.25
C LEU A 77 -3.35 -2.69 -8.50
N CYS A 78 -3.01 -1.83 -7.52
CA CYS A 78 -1.88 -0.90 -7.63
C CYS A 78 -0.53 -1.61 -7.81
N HIS A 79 -0.35 -2.79 -7.21
CA HIS A 79 0.94 -3.48 -7.14
C HIS A 79 1.03 -4.71 -8.06
N LYS A 80 -0.06 -5.11 -8.72
CA LYS A 80 -0.12 -6.27 -9.64
C LYS A 80 0.76 -6.15 -10.90
N LYS A 81 1.34 -4.98 -11.18
CA LYS A 81 2.14 -4.68 -12.39
C LYS A 81 1.42 -4.99 -13.70
N ASP A 82 0.11 -4.71 -13.76
CA ASP A 82 -0.71 -4.95 -14.93
C ASP A 82 -1.21 -3.65 -15.59
N ARG A 83 -1.22 -3.60 -16.94
CA ARG A 83 -1.60 -2.41 -17.71
C ARG A 83 -3.09 -2.11 -17.60
N ASN A 84 -3.96 -3.13 -17.57
CA ASN A 84 -5.40 -2.94 -17.47
C ASN A 84 -5.77 -2.41 -16.08
N ALA A 85 -5.20 -3.01 -15.02
CA ALA A 85 -5.33 -2.52 -13.65
C ALA A 85 -4.90 -1.05 -13.53
N SER A 86 -3.72 -0.69 -14.05
CA SER A 86 -3.22 0.70 -14.01
C SER A 86 -4.15 1.67 -14.75
N LYS A 87 -4.61 1.30 -15.95
CA LYS A 87 -5.53 2.11 -16.76
C LYS A 87 -6.86 2.33 -16.07
N PHE A 88 -7.42 1.28 -15.44
CA PHE A 88 -8.64 1.38 -14.66
C PHE A 88 -8.46 2.33 -13.47
N LEU A 89 -7.43 2.12 -12.64
CA LEU A 89 -7.18 2.93 -11.44
C LEU A 89 -6.98 4.42 -11.77
N LYS A 90 -6.21 4.72 -12.83
CA LYS A 90 -6.00 6.10 -13.29
C LYS A 90 -7.31 6.80 -13.66
N ARG A 91 -8.21 6.10 -14.34
CA ARG A 91 -9.52 6.64 -14.73
C ARG A 91 -10.45 6.78 -13.52
N GLN A 92 -10.54 5.74 -12.70
CA GLN A 92 -11.47 5.68 -11.58
C GLN A 92 -11.16 6.72 -10.49
N TYR A 93 -9.88 6.97 -10.23
CA TYR A 93 -9.43 7.88 -9.18
C TYR A 93 -8.81 9.17 -9.72
N GLU A 94 -8.98 9.45 -11.01
CA GLU A 94 -8.46 10.65 -11.69
C GLU A 94 -6.96 10.90 -11.40
N LEU A 95 -6.19 9.82 -11.32
CA LEU A 95 -4.77 9.91 -10.98
C LEU A 95 -4.01 10.57 -12.13
N PRO A 96 -2.99 11.38 -11.83
CA PRO A 96 -2.16 11.97 -12.87
C PRO A 96 -1.54 10.86 -13.72
N MET A 97 -1.31 11.18 -15.00
CA MET A 97 -0.46 10.35 -15.85
C MET A 97 0.87 10.17 -15.12
N SER A 98 1.32 8.93 -14.94
CA SER A 98 2.67 8.70 -14.46
C SER A 98 3.61 9.42 -15.42
N THR A 99 4.39 10.38 -14.91
CA THR A 99 5.61 10.79 -15.59
C THR A 99 6.41 9.52 -15.80
N GLU A 100 6.84 9.24 -17.03
CA GLU A 100 7.69 8.09 -17.31
C GLU A 100 8.81 8.05 -16.26
N TYR A 101 8.81 7.01 -15.42
CA TYR A 101 10.07 6.53 -14.88
C TYR A 101 10.78 6.00 -16.11
N GLU A 102 11.56 6.86 -16.76
CA GLU A 102 12.47 6.47 -17.80
C GLU A 102 13.30 5.33 -17.23
N ASP A 103 13.08 4.14 -17.78
CA ASP A 103 13.95 3.00 -17.55
C ASP A 103 15.30 3.41 -18.14
N VAL A 104 16.19 3.93 -17.30
CA VAL A 104 17.50 4.47 -17.69
C VAL A 104 18.43 3.30 -18.03
N THR A 105 18.05 2.53 -19.04
CA THR A 105 18.83 1.47 -19.65
C THR A 105 19.05 1.78 -21.13
N LEU A 106 19.21 3.06 -21.48
CA LEU A 106 19.54 3.50 -22.84
C LEU A 106 20.65 4.55 -22.83
N ASN A 107 21.88 4.05 -22.96
CA ASN A 107 22.95 4.61 -23.81
C ASN A 107 22.82 6.09 -24.21
N LEU A 108 23.48 7.01 -23.48
CA LEU A 108 24.08 8.19 -24.12
C LEU A 108 25.24 8.78 -23.30
N PRO A 109 26.45 8.96 -23.87
CA PRO A 109 27.62 9.50 -23.16
C PRO A 109 27.53 11.00 -22.81
N ALA A 110 26.44 11.69 -23.17
CA ALA A 110 26.40 13.14 -23.21
C ALA A 110 25.75 13.83 -21.98
N LEU A 111 25.23 13.06 -21.01
CA LEU A 111 24.52 13.64 -19.86
C LEU A 111 25.34 13.71 -18.56
N SER A 112 26.57 13.19 -18.53
CA SER A 112 27.42 13.22 -17.33
C SER A 112 27.86 14.65 -16.95
N GLU A 113 27.89 15.60 -17.88
CA GLU A 113 28.32 16.97 -17.59
C GLU A 113 27.22 17.85 -16.98
N ILE A 114 25.94 17.55 -17.24
CA ILE A 114 24.82 18.37 -16.76
C ILE A 114 24.43 17.98 -15.32
N VAL A 115 24.58 16.70 -14.95
CA VAL A 115 24.22 16.18 -13.62
C VAL A 115 25.09 16.77 -12.50
N ARG A 116 26.24 17.35 -12.82
CA ARG A 116 27.09 17.99 -11.80
C ARG A 116 26.58 19.38 -11.37
N SER A 117 25.63 19.98 -12.07
CA SER A 117 25.29 21.40 -11.90
C SER A 117 23.98 21.71 -11.17
N THR A 118 23.16 20.71 -10.82
CA THR A 118 21.91 20.93 -10.07
C THR A 118 21.86 20.12 -8.78
N SER A 119 22.86 20.35 -7.93
CA SER A 119 22.75 20.02 -6.51
C SER A 119 21.82 21.03 -5.83
N THR A 120 20.87 20.50 -5.07
CA THR A 120 20.08 21.19 -4.03
C THR A 120 19.23 22.39 -4.45
N HIS A 121 17.98 22.12 -4.84
CA HIS A 121 16.88 22.99 -4.44
C HIS A 121 15.60 22.14 -4.22
N TRP A 122 15.51 21.52 -3.04
CA TRP A 122 14.23 21.07 -2.50
C TRP A 122 13.44 22.29 -2.05
N SER A 123 12.24 22.46 -2.59
CA SER A 123 11.36 23.58 -2.25
C SER A 123 10.83 23.45 -0.81
N THR A 124 10.99 24.54 -0.07
CA THR A 124 10.70 24.72 1.37
C THR A 124 9.21 24.69 1.74
N ALA A 125 8.29 24.62 0.76
CA ALA A 125 6.85 24.66 1.00
C ALA A 125 6.29 23.39 1.70
N SER A 126 6.96 22.25 1.56
CA SER A 126 6.52 20.97 2.17
C SER A 126 6.74 20.92 3.69
N GLN A 127 7.72 21.65 4.24
CA GLN A 127 8.06 21.57 5.66
C GLN A 127 7.10 22.36 6.59
N ASN A 128 6.51 23.47 6.12
CA ASN A 128 5.64 24.33 6.94
C ASN A 128 4.27 23.72 7.25
N SER A 129 3.83 22.74 6.46
CA SER A 129 2.54 22.06 6.66
C SER A 129 2.56 21.13 7.88
N PHE A 130 3.70 20.47 8.12
CA PHE A 130 3.85 19.53 9.24
C PHE A 130 4.05 20.22 10.60
N SER A 131 4.66 21.41 10.63
CA SER A 131 4.83 22.16 11.89
C SER A 131 3.49 22.60 12.49
N SER A 132 2.54 22.96 11.62
CA SER A 132 1.20 23.38 12.00
C SER A 132 0.39 22.21 12.60
N ILE A 133 0.53 21.02 12.02
CA ILE A 133 -0.08 19.78 12.53
C ILE A 133 0.55 19.38 13.86
N LYS A 134 1.89 19.43 13.96
CA LYS A 134 2.60 19.11 15.21
C LYS A 134 2.19 20.03 16.36
N LYS A 135 2.02 21.33 16.08
CA LYS A 135 1.56 22.32 17.07
C LYS A 135 0.13 22.00 17.55
N LYS A 136 -0.79 21.72 16.63
CA LYS A 136 -2.17 21.33 16.98
C LYS A 136 -2.26 20.06 17.83
N ILE A 137 -1.47 19.04 17.51
CA ILE A 137 -1.43 17.78 18.28
C ILE A 137 -0.88 18.04 19.68
N GLN A 138 0.19 18.84 19.80
CA GLN A 138 0.80 19.17 21.09
C GLN A 138 -0.14 20.00 21.97
N GLU A 139 -0.89 20.93 21.38
CA GLU A 139 -1.88 21.77 22.06
C GLU A 139 -3.06 20.92 22.60
N ALA A 140 -3.65 20.07 21.76
CA ALA A 140 -4.71 19.15 22.20
C ALA A 140 -4.23 18.18 23.30
N THR A 141 -2.98 17.71 23.22
CA THR A 141 -2.38 16.83 24.25
C THR A 141 -2.16 17.58 25.58
N SER A 142 -1.84 18.87 25.52
CA SER A 142 -1.69 19.70 26.72
C SER A 142 -3.01 20.09 27.38
N GLU A 143 -4.07 20.30 26.59
CA GLU A 143 -5.42 20.57 27.12
C GLU A 143 -5.96 19.36 27.90
N ILE A 144 -5.79 18.14 27.38
CA ILE A 144 -6.21 16.92 28.08
C ILE A 144 -5.46 16.73 29.41
N ARG A 145 -4.15 17.03 29.43
CA ARG A 145 -3.33 16.94 30.64
C ARG A 145 -3.68 18.01 31.68
N ASN A 146 -4.12 19.19 31.25
CA ASN A 146 -4.49 20.27 32.16
C ASN A 146 -5.93 20.16 32.69
N ASN A 147 -6.83 19.48 31.98
CA ASN A 147 -8.22 19.26 32.40
C ASN A 147 -8.46 17.96 33.19
N SER A 148 -7.43 17.14 33.42
CA SER A 148 -7.49 15.89 34.20
C SER A 148 -6.94 16.05 35.63
N GLY A 149 -6.99 17.27 36.17
CA GLY A 149 -6.68 17.54 37.58
C GLY A 149 -7.84 17.21 38.51
N TRP A 150 -8.23 15.92 38.59
CA TRP A 150 -8.72 15.15 39.74
C TRP A 150 -8.60 13.66 39.41
#